data_AF-A0A851QUT3-F1
#
_entry.id   AF-A0A851QUT3-F1
#
_cell.length_a   1.000
_cell.length_b   1.000
_cell.length_c   1.000
_cell.angle_alpha   90.00
_cell.angle_beta   90.00
_cell.angle_gamma   90.00
#
_symmetry.space_group_name_H-M   'P 1'
#
loop_
_entity.id
_entity.type
_entity.pdbx_description
1 polymer ?
#
loop_
_entity_poly.entity_id
_entity_poly.type
_entity_poly.pdbx_seq_one_letter_code
_entity_poly.pdbx_strand_id
1 'polypeptide(L)'
;ACMLCHRTQADTDICGDKTVKFQLCVHTYCQILATGLFPQEDTGHFLAEDTRHVIREAAKKSCFVCCQMGASITCCQSSCQRTFHLPCAPDGECVTQYFGAY
;
A
#
# COMPACT_ATOMS: atom_id res chain seq x y z
N ALA A 1 8.14 -4.13 -11.18
CA ALA A 1 7.31 -2.98 -10.73
C ALA A 1 6.96 -3.17 -9.25
N CYS A 2 6.49 -2.13 -8.55
CA CYS A 2 5.95 -2.29 -7.21
C CYS A 2 4.72 -3.22 -7.24
N MET A 3 4.66 -4.23 -6.38
CA MET A 3 3.57 -5.21 -6.36
C MET A 3 2.26 -4.66 -5.77
N LEU A 4 2.28 -3.48 -5.13
CA LEU A 4 1.12 -2.84 -4.50
C LEU A 4 0.53 -1.69 -5.31
N CYS A 5 1.29 -1.08 -6.22
CA CYS A 5 0.76 -0.02 -7.09
C CYS A 5 0.97 -0.29 -8.57
N HIS A 6 1.58 -1.44 -8.91
CA HIS A 6 1.93 -1.88 -10.26
C HIS A 6 2.77 -0.90 -11.10
N ARG A 7 3.23 0.20 -10.51
CA ARG A 7 4.08 1.18 -11.18
C ARG A 7 5.55 0.79 -11.11
N THR A 8 6.23 0.87 -12.24
CA THR A 8 7.68 0.58 -12.34
C THR A 8 8.49 1.75 -11.80
N GLN A 9 8.00 2.96 -12.05
CA GLN A 9 8.52 4.25 -11.64
C GLN A 9 7.33 5.02 -11.05
N ALA A 10 7.45 5.41 -9.79
CA ALA A 10 6.49 6.26 -9.11
C ALA A 10 7.28 7.40 -8.45
N ASP A 11 6.60 8.51 -8.20
CA ASP A 11 7.20 9.64 -7.50
C ASP A 11 7.69 9.18 -6.12
N THR A 12 8.98 9.35 -5.85
CA THR A 12 9.62 8.97 -4.58
C THR A 12 9.09 9.83 -3.42
N ASP A 13 8.62 11.04 -3.68
CA ASP A 13 8.04 11.90 -2.63
C ASP A 13 6.64 11.39 -2.23
N ILE A 14 5.93 10.72 -3.14
CA ILE A 14 4.59 10.17 -2.88
C ILE A 14 4.66 8.72 -2.37
N CYS A 15 5.45 7.88 -3.03
CA CYS A 15 5.49 6.44 -2.76
C CYS A 15 6.66 6.03 -1.85
N GLY A 16 7.67 6.88 -1.70
CA GLY A 16 8.92 6.54 -1.04
C GLY A 16 9.81 5.65 -1.90
N ASP A 17 10.95 5.28 -1.33
CA ASP A 17 11.91 4.42 -2.00
C ASP A 17 11.34 3.04 -2.32
N LYS A 18 11.78 2.50 -3.46
CA LYS A 18 11.46 1.15 -3.86
C LYS A 18 12.41 0.18 -3.18
N THR A 19 11.88 -0.66 -2.31
CA THR A 19 12.66 -1.67 -1.62
C THR A 19 12.34 -3.06 -2.16
N VAL A 20 13.36 -3.94 -2.11
CA VAL A 20 13.19 -5.36 -2.40
C VAL A 20 13.45 -6.12 -1.10
N LYS A 21 12.38 -6.66 -0.50
CA LYS A 21 12.47 -7.50 0.70
C LYS A 21 11.76 -8.82 0.43
N PHE A 22 12.38 -9.94 0.79
CA PHE A 22 11.78 -11.28 0.64
C PHE A 22 11.29 -11.62 -0.78
N GLN A 23 12.01 -11.16 -1.81
CA GLN A 23 11.64 -11.24 -3.24
C GLN A 23 10.38 -10.45 -3.64
N LEU A 24 9.85 -9.63 -2.74
CA LEU A 24 8.75 -8.71 -3.00
C LEU A 24 9.34 -7.33 -3.27
N CYS A 25 8.89 -6.72 -4.36
CA CYS A 25 9.28 -5.36 -4.71
C CYS A 25 8.13 -4.43 -4.37
N VAL A 26 8.31 -3.57 -3.36
CA VAL A 26 7.27 -2.65 -2.87
C VAL A 26 7.89 -1.29 -2.56
N HIS A 27 7.12 -0.22 -2.71
CA HIS A 27 7.56 1.09 -2.21
C HIS A 27 7.31 1.17 -0.70
N THR A 28 8.20 1.89 0.02
CA THR A 28 8.15 2.03 1.48
C THR A 28 6.79 2.53 1.96
N TYR A 29 6.26 3.62 1.39
CA TYR A 29 4.97 4.15 1.83
C TYR A 29 3.79 3.30 1.34
N CYS A 30 3.91 2.64 0.19
CA CYS A 30 2.89 1.67 -0.23
C CYS A 30 2.77 0.51 0.78
N GLN A 31 3.89 0.06 1.36
CA GLN A 31 3.88 -0.99 2.38
C GLN A 31 3.33 -0.49 3.72
N ILE A 32 3.74 0.70 4.17
CA ILE A 32 3.30 1.29 5.45
C ILE A 32 1.80 1.58 5.47
N LEU A 33 1.24 2.06 4.35
CA LEU A 33 -0.17 2.46 4.26
C LEU A 33 -1.09 1.33 3.80
N ALA A 34 -0.54 0.15 3.46
CA ALA A 34 -1.35 -0.98 3.03
C ALA A 34 -2.25 -1.46 4.19
N THR A 35 -3.54 -1.60 3.91
CA THR A 35 -4.52 -1.96 4.93
C THR A 35 -4.27 -3.39 5.43
N GLY A 36 -4.11 -3.55 6.74
CA GLY A 36 -3.87 -4.85 7.38
C GLY A 36 -2.40 -5.25 7.49
N LEU A 37 -1.46 -4.39 7.11
CA LEU A 37 -0.04 -4.56 7.39
C LEU A 37 0.32 -3.77 8.65
N PHE A 38 0.75 -4.49 9.69
CA PHE A 38 1.24 -3.88 10.93
C PHE A 38 2.71 -4.24 11.11
N PRO A 39 3.60 -3.27 11.38
CA PRO A 39 4.97 -3.57 11.72
C PRO A 39 5.01 -4.31 13.06
N GLN A 40 5.94 -5.24 13.20
CA GLN A 40 6.16 -5.92 14.47
C GLN A 40 6.73 -4.92 15.49
N GLU A 41 6.13 -4.83 16.67
CA GLU A 41 6.47 -3.80 17.69
C GLU A 41 7.96 -3.79 18.08
N ASP A 42 8.60 -4.96 18.05
CA ASP A 42 9.99 -5.13 18.51
C ASP A 42 11.05 -4.75 17.46
N THR A 43 10.71 -4.73 16.17
CA THR A 43 11.69 -4.53 15.09
C THR A 43 11.31 -3.47 14.06
N GLY A 44 10.07 -2.99 14.06
CA GLY A 44 9.57 -2.10 12.99
C GLY A 44 9.56 -2.78 11.61
N HIS A 45 9.75 -4.09 11.56
CA HIS A 45 9.79 -4.87 10.34
C HIS A 45 8.43 -5.52 10.08
N PHE A 46 8.04 -5.58 8.81
CA PHE A 46 6.86 -6.30 8.37
C PHE A 46 7.21 -7.76 8.12
N LEU A 47 6.36 -8.68 8.60
CA LEU A 47 6.50 -10.09 8.27
C LEU A 47 6.31 -10.29 6.77
N ALA A 48 7.19 -11.11 6.17
CA ALA A 48 7.11 -11.45 4.76
C ALA A 48 5.77 -12.11 4.41
N GLU A 49 5.23 -12.90 5.33
CA GLU A 49 3.96 -13.60 5.19
C GLU A 49 2.78 -12.62 5.16
N ASP A 50 2.72 -11.68 6.10
CA ASP A 50 1.70 -10.62 6.13
C ASP A 50 1.77 -9.76 4.86
N THR A 51 2.98 -9.42 4.43
CA THR A 51 3.19 -8.64 3.19
C THR A 51 2.66 -9.40 1.98
N ARG A 52 2.93 -10.71 1.89
CA ARG A 52 2.38 -11.57 0.82
C ARG A 52 0.87 -11.68 0.91
N HIS A 53 0.31 -11.79 2.11
CA HIS A 53 -1.13 -11.87 2.33
C HIS A 53 -1.81 -10.59 1.83
N VAL A 54 -1.31 -9.42 2.24
CA VAL A 54 -1.87 -8.14 1.81
C VAL A 54 -1.69 -7.91 0.30
N ILE A 55 -0.59 -8.33 -0.31
CA ILE A 55 -0.43 -8.29 -1.78
C ILE A 55 -1.50 -9.16 -2.46
N ARG A 56 -1.76 -10.37 -1.95
CA ARG A 56 -2.79 -11.26 -2.51
C ARG A 56 -4.19 -10.69 -2.36
N GLU A 57 -4.49 -10.06 -1.24
CA GLU A 57 -5.78 -9.39 -1.01
C GLU A 57 -5.92 -8.14 -1.88
N ALA A 58 -4.87 -7.32 -1.99
CA ALA A 58 -4.83 -6.15 -2.86
C ALA A 58 -5.04 -6.53 -4.33
N ALA A 59 -4.49 -7.66 -4.77
CA ALA A 59 -4.68 -8.17 -6.14
C ALA A 59 -6.16 -8.46 -6.48
N LYS A 60 -7.03 -8.69 -5.48
CA LYS A 60 -8.48 -8.89 -5.66
C LYS A 60 -9.26 -7.57 -5.66
N LYS A 61 -8.65 -6.46 -5.27
CA LYS A 61 -9.29 -5.15 -5.12
C LYS A 61 -8.91 -4.22 -6.26
N SER A 62 -9.87 -3.44 -6.73
CA SER A 62 -9.67 -2.46 -7.80
C SER A 62 -9.49 -1.05 -7.25
N CYS A 63 -8.62 -0.28 -7.90
CA CYS A 63 -8.47 1.13 -7.58
C CYS A 63 -9.67 1.91 -8.11
N PHE A 64 -10.36 2.65 -7.25
CA PHE A 64 -11.49 3.50 -7.64
C PHE A 64 -11.11 4.62 -8.62
N VAL A 65 -9.84 5.02 -8.66
CA VAL A 65 -9.35 6.14 -9.48
C VAL A 65 -8.93 5.69 -10.88
N CYS A 66 -8.08 4.65 -10.97
CA CYS A 66 -7.55 4.17 -12.27
C CYS A 66 -8.20 2.87 -12.77
N CYS A 67 -9.14 2.30 -12.00
CA CYS A 67 -9.85 1.05 -12.29
C CYS A 67 -8.95 -0.19 -12.45
N GLN A 68 -7.65 -0.11 -12.15
CA GLN A 68 -6.73 -1.24 -12.20
C GLN A 68 -6.78 -2.05 -10.89
N MET A 69 -6.53 -3.36 -10.98
CA MET A 69 -6.42 -4.25 -9.82
C MET A 69 -5.10 -4.04 -9.07
N GLY A 70 -5.04 -4.48 -7.80
CA GLY A 70 -3.83 -4.38 -6.97
C GLY A 70 -3.88 -3.30 -5.89
N ALA A 71 -5.03 -2.65 -5.67
CA ALA A 71 -5.15 -1.56 -4.73
C ALA A 71 -5.10 -2.05 -3.27
N SER A 72 -4.02 -1.72 -2.57
CA SER A 72 -3.77 -2.17 -1.20
C SER A 72 -4.28 -1.24 -0.10
N ILE A 73 -4.61 0.02 -0.44
CA ILE A 73 -5.07 1.01 0.53
C ILE A 73 -6.59 1.07 0.47
N THR A 74 -7.24 0.79 1.61
CA THR A 74 -8.69 0.92 1.79
C THR A 74 -8.98 2.15 2.64
N CYS A 75 -10.08 2.86 2.34
CA CYS A 75 -10.54 3.96 3.17
C CYS A 75 -10.74 3.49 4.63
N CYS A 76 -10.37 4.34 5.60
CA CYS A 76 -10.50 4.03 7.03
C CYS A 76 -11.96 4.04 7.52
N GLN A 77 -12.88 4.64 6.74
CA GLN A 77 -14.29 4.69 7.08
C GLN A 77 -14.94 3.33 6.87
N SER A 78 -15.56 2.78 7.92
CA SER A 78 -16.16 1.43 7.92
C SER A 78 -17.24 1.23 6.85
N SER A 79 -17.93 2.30 6.46
CA SER A 79 -18.95 2.32 5.41
C SER A 79 -18.36 2.49 3.99
N CYS A 80 -17.08 2.86 3.89
CA CYS A 80 -16.41 3.13 2.63
C CYS A 80 -15.51 1.96 2.24
N GLN A 81 -15.95 1.13 1.31
CA GLN A 81 -15.17 0.00 0.80
C GLN A 81 -14.25 0.41 -0.38
N ARG A 82 -14.02 1.71 -0.57
CA ARG A 82 -13.19 2.19 -1.67
C ARG A 82 -11.73 1.85 -1.41
N THR A 83 -11.11 1.30 -2.44
CA THR A 83 -9.67 1.03 -2.47
C THR A 83 -8.95 1.84 -3.52
N PHE A 84 -7.71 2.19 -3.24
CA PHE A 84 -6.88 2.97 -4.15
C PHE A 84 -5.41 2.61 -4.02
N HIS A 85 -4.65 2.93 -5.07
CA HIS A 85 -3.20 2.92 -4.99
C HIS A 85 -2.72 4.20 -4.31
N LEU A 86 -1.63 4.14 -3.56
CA LEU A 86 -0.99 5.34 -3.00
C LEU A 86 -0.76 6.46 -4.04
N PRO A 87 -0.14 6.21 -5.21
CA PRO A 87 0.06 7.25 -6.22
C PRO A 87 -1.24 7.79 -6.84
N CYS A 88 -2.37 7.08 -6.67
CA CYS A 88 -3.67 7.53 -7.16
C CYS A 88 -4.45 8.32 -6.10
N ALA A 89 -3.98 8.38 -4.86
CA ALA A 89 -4.66 9.10 -3.79
C ALA A 89 -4.82 10.60 -4.10
N PRO A 90 -3.79 11.32 -4.61
CA PRO A 90 -3.92 12.73 -4.96
C PRO A 90 -4.96 12.97 -6.06
N ASP A 91 -4.95 12.13 -7.10
CA ASP A 91 -5.88 12.20 -8.24
C ASP A 91 -7.34 11.94 -7.80
N GLY A 92 -7.54 11.12 -6.76
CA GLY A 92 -8.84 10.77 -6.21
C GLY A 92 -9.28 11.62 -5.02
N GLU A 93 -8.58 12.72 -4.74
CA GLU A 93 -8.81 13.60 -3.57
C GLU A 93 -8.83 12.82 -2.24
N CYS A 94 -8.09 11.71 -2.18
CA CYS A 94 -7.98 10.84 -1.03
C CYS A 94 -6.77 11.28 -0.18
N VAL A 95 -6.98 11.39 1.14
CA VAL A 95 -5.90 11.71 2.09
C VAL A 95 -5.38 10.43 2.72
N THR A 96 -4.06 10.23 2.70
CA THR A 96 -3.38 9.14 3.41
C THR A 96 -2.56 9.71 4.56
N GLN A 97 -2.84 9.29 5.79
CA GLN A 97 -2.10 9.68 6.98
C GLN A 97 -1.62 8.43 7.72
N TYR A 98 -0.38 8.47 8.18
CA TYR A 98 0.23 7.46 9.03
C TYR A 98 0.72 8.15 10.31
N PHE A 99 0.29 7.64 11.47
CA PHE A 99 0.55 8.28 12.76
C PHE A 99 1.76 7.69 13.51
N GLY A 100 2.49 6.74 12.91
CA GLY A 100 3.58 6.04 13.61
C GLY A 100 3.08 5.08 14.69
N ALA A 101 3.99 4.22 15.16
CA ALA A 101 3.84 3.59 16.47
C ALA A 101 4.45 4.55 17.51
N TYR A 102 3.67 4.86 18.56
CA TYR A 102 4.10 5.72 19.68
C TYR A 102 5.02 4.97 20.64
#